data_AF-W1X7P3-F1
#
_entry.id   AF-W1X7P3-F1
#
_cell.length_a   1.000
_cell.length_b   1.000
_cell.length_c   1.000
_cell.angle_alpha   90.00
_cell.angle_beta   90.00
_cell.angle_gamma   90.00
#
_symmetry.space_group_name_H-M   'P 1'
#
loop_
_entity.id
_entity.type
_entity.pdbx_description
1 polymer ?
#
loop_
_entity_poly.entity_id
_entity_poly.type
_entity_poly.pdbx_seq_one_letter_code
_entity_poly.pdbx_strand_id
1 'polypeptide(L)' 'HIEVVAAIIKKDNTILATQRGYGDLKDGWEFPGGKIEPGEPHEVALIREIKEELEADINIQEHIITIEYSGYEKFDLT' A
#
# COMPACT_ATOMS: atom_id res chain seq x y z
N HIS A 1 -0.13 -15.32 -7.64
CA HIS A 1 -0.95 -14.10 -7.64
C HIS A 1 -0.76 -13.46 -6.28
N ILE A 2 -0.40 -12.19 -6.23
CA ILE A 2 -0.20 -11.45 -4.98
C ILE A 2 -1.17 -10.29 -5.05
N GLU A 3 -1.97 -10.11 -4.01
CA GLU A 3 -2.87 -8.97 -3.87
C GLU A 3 -2.25 -7.99 -2.87
N VAL A 4 -2.34 -6.70 -3.21
CA VAL A 4 -1.83 -5.60 -2.39
C VAL A 4 -2.86 -4.50 -2.33
N VAL A 5 -2.86 -3.77 -1.22
CA VAL A 5 -3.69 -2.58 -0.98
C VAL A 5 -2.77 -1.38 -0.76
N ALA A 6 -3.21 -0.21 -1.21
CA ALA A 6 -2.48 1.03 -1.01
C ALA A 6 -3.44 2.16 -0.65
N ALA A 7 -3.06 3.01 0.30
CA ALA A 7 -3.89 4.11 0.77
C ALA A 7 -3.51 5.41 0.06
N ILE A 8 -4.50 6.04 -0.59
CA ILE A 8 -4.38 7.43 -1.02
C ILE A 8 -4.92 8.31 0.12
N ILE A 9 -4.01 8.76 0.99
CA ILE A 9 -4.35 9.60 2.14
C ILE A 9 -4.24 11.06 1.72
N LYS A 10 -5.38 11.75 1.66
CA LYS A 10 -5.48 13.15 1.26
C LYS A 10 -5.77 14.04 2.46
N LYS A 11 -5.02 15.15 2.56
CA LYS A 11 -5.32 16.26 3.47
C LYS A 11 -5.22 17.57 2.70
N ASP A 12 -6.33 18.30 2.64
CA ASP A 12 -6.47 19.51 1.83
C ASP A 12 -6.08 19.26 0.35
N ASN A 13 -5.05 19.94 -0.14
CA ASN A 13 -4.52 19.78 -1.50
C ASN A 13 -3.25 18.91 -1.55
N THR A 14 -2.97 18.14 -0.49
CA THR A 14 -1.78 17.30 -0.39
C THR A 14 -2.15 15.82 -0.29
N ILE A 15 -1.28 14.97 -0.83
CA ILE A 15 -1.38 13.51 -0.74
C ILE A 15 -0.11 13.02 -0.04
N LEU A 16 -0.29 12.11 0.91
CA LEU A 16 0.83 11.44 1.58
C LEU A 16 1.46 10.41 0.64
N ALA A 17 2.78 10.46 0.52
CA ALA A 17 3.59 9.42 -0.12
C ALA A 17 4.73 9.06 0.83
N THR A 18 5.12 7.79 0.83
CA THR A 18 6.27 7.27 1.56
C THR A 18 7.44 7.07 0.59
N GLN A 19 8.66 7.24 1.09
CA GLN A 19 9.86 6.97 0.29
C GLN A 19 10.38 5.57 0.61
N ARG A 20 10.68 4.79 -0.42
CA ARG A 20 11.19 3.42 -0.28
C ARG A 20 12.59 3.40 0.32
N GLY A 21 12.75 2.76 1.47
CA GLY A 21 14.03 2.65 2.16
C GLY A 21 15.01 1.64 1.54
N TYR A 22 14.52 0.68 0.75
CA TYR A 22 15.32 -0.44 0.20
C TYR A 22 14.69 -1.06 -1.06
N GLY A 23 15.42 -2.00 -1.67
CA GLY A 23 15.05 -2.71 -2.90
C GLY A 23 15.44 -1.99 -4.19
N ASP A 24 15.07 -2.55 -5.34
CA ASP A 24 15.42 -2.01 -6.67
C ASP A 24 14.83 -0.62 -6.96
N LEU A 25 13.78 -0.25 -6.22
CA LEU A 25 13.10 1.05 -6.31
C LEU A 25 13.41 1.96 -5.12
N LYS A 26 14.54 1.74 -4.43
CA LYS A 26 15.00 2.61 -3.34
C LYS A 26 14.98 4.08 -3.78
N ASP A 27 14.64 4.95 -2.84
CA ASP A 27 14.49 6.40 -3.01
C ASP A 27 13.32 6.83 -3.91
N GLY A 28 12.59 5.87 -4.50
CA GLY A 28 11.30 6.08 -5.16
C GLY A 28 10.17 6.38 -4.17
N TRP A 29 9.10 6.98 -4.69
CA TRP A 29 7.90 7.30 -3.91
C TRP A 29 6.80 6.28 -4.14
N GLU A 30 6.09 5.92 -3.07
CA GLU A 30 4.94 5.04 -3.12
C GLU A 30 3.81 5.52 -2.21
N PHE A 31 2.63 4.92 -2.39
CA PHE A 31 1.56 5.06 -1.42
C PHE A 31 1.76 4.01 -0.33
N PRO A 32 1.51 4.36 0.95
CA PRO A 32 1.64 3.41 2.05
C PRO A 32 0.58 2.30 1.94
N GLY A 33 0.91 1.13 2.46
CA GLY A 33 0.10 -0.08 2.32
C GLY A 33 0.97 -1.30 2.06
N GLY A 34 0.33 -2.42 1.75
CA GLY A 34 1.06 -3.66 1.66
C GLY A 34 0.23 -4.84 1.21
N LYS A 35 0.67 -6.03 1.60
CA LYS A 35 0.10 -7.29 1.13
C LYS A 35 -1.17 -7.62 1.90
N ILE A 36 -2.09 -8.28 1.20
CA ILE A 36 -3.27 -8.85 1.83
C ILE A 36 -2.93 -10.25 2.34
N GLU A 37 -3.27 -10.53 3.59
CA GLU A 37 -3.11 -11.87 4.14
C GLU A 37 -4.21 -12.84 3.65
N PRO A 38 -3.96 -14.16 3.61
CA PRO A 38 -4.95 -15.12 3.15
C PRO A 38 -6.27 -15.06 3.94
N GLY A 39 -7.36 -14.74 3.25
CA GLY A 39 -8.70 -14.63 3.85
C GLY A 39 -8.99 -13.29 4.53
N GLU A 40 -8.05 -12.34 4.50
CA GLU A 40 -8.23 -11.00 5.02
C GLU A 40 -9.05 -10.12 4.05
N PRO A 41 -10.09 -9.40 4.50
CA PRO A 41 -10.75 -8.41 3.66
C PRO A 41 -9.81 -7.25 3.31
N HIS A 42 -9.88 -6.75 2.07
CA HIS A 42 -9.07 -5.62 1.57
C HIS A 42 -9.02 -4.43 2.55
N GLU A 43 -10.18 -4.05 3.10
CA GLU A 43 -10.30 -2.93 4.03
C GLU A 43 -9.56 -3.17 5.35
N VAL A 44 -9.62 -4.40 5.87
CA VAL A 44 -8.94 -4.80 7.10
C VAL A 44 -7.43 -4.80 6.88
N ALA A 45 -6.97 -5.36 5.77
CA ALA A 45 -5.58 -5.34 5.36
C ALA A 45 -5.05 -3.90 5.29
N LEU A 46 -5.80 -3.01 4.63
CA LEU A 46 -5.37 -1.62 4.47
C LEU A 46 -5.26 -0.89 5.82
N ILE A 47 -6.24 -1.07 6.72
CA ILE A 47 -6.18 -0.47 8.06
C ILE A 47 -4.99 -1.01 8.85
N ARG A 48 -4.74 -2.33 8.81
CA ARG A 48 -3.61 -2.99 9.49
C ARG A 48 -2.27 -2.48 8.98
N GLU A 49 -2.05 -2.52 7.66
CA GLU A 49 -0.80 -2.07 7.03
C GLU A 49 -0.49 -0.61 7.37
N ILE A 50 -1.48 0.29 7.26
CA ILE A 50 -1.28 1.70 7.61
C ILE A 50 -0.98 1.89 9.10
N LYS A 51 -1.56 1.05 9.97
CA LYS A 51 -1.25 1.09 11.39
C LYS A 51 0.18 0.63 11.67
N GLU A 52 0.65 -0.41 11.00
CA GLU A 52 2.00 -0.96 11.16
C GLU A 52 3.08 -0.03 10.61
N GLU A 53 2.86 0.56 9.42
CA GLU A 53 3.86 1.40 8.76
C GLU A 53 3.92 2.83 9.32
N LEU A 54 2.78 3.41 9.68
CA LEU A 54 2.65 4.84 9.99
C LEU A 54 2.15 5.12 11.41
N GLU A 55 1.85 4.08 12.21
CA GLU A 55 1.21 4.19 13.53
C GLU A 55 -0.12 4.97 13.53
N ALA A 56 -0.74 5.11 12.36
CA ALA A 56 -1.91 5.96 12.13
C ALA A 56 -3.21 5.15 12.08
N ASP A 57 -4.30 5.78 12.53
CA ASP A 57 -5.65 5.24 12.39
C ASP A 57 -6.36 5.92 11.21
N ILE A 58 -6.94 5.14 10.30
CA ILE A 58 -7.62 5.62 9.11
C ILE A 58 -9.06 5.14 9.02
N ASN A 59 -9.87 5.85 8.25
CA ASN A 59 -11.22 5.45 7.87
C ASN A 59 -11.32 5.42 6.34
N ILE A 60 -11.68 4.27 5.78
CA ILE A 60 -11.78 4.07 4.34
C ILE A 60 -13.06 4.74 3.83
N GLN A 61 -12.89 5.63 2.86
CA GLN A 61 -14.01 6.38 2.28
C GLN A 61 -14.57 5.68 1.04
N GLU A 62 -13.71 5.38 0.07
CA GLU A 62 -14.10 4.78 -1.19
C GLU A 62 -12.96 3.96 -1.79
N HIS A 63 -13.32 2.97 -2.61
CA HIS A 63 -12.38 2.26 -3.45
C HIS A 63 -12.19 3.03 -4.77
N ILE A 64 -10.96 3.41 -5.08
CA ILE A 64 -10.65 4.24 -6.26
C ILE A 64 -10.47 3.38 -7.51
N ILE A 65 -9.56 2.41 -7.47
CA ILE A 65 -9.21 1.59 -8.65
C ILE A 65 -8.51 0.29 -8.24
N THR A 66 -8.68 -0.74 -9.05
CA THR A 66 -7.89 -1.97 -9.03
C THR A 66 -7.03 -2.03 -10.28
N ILE A 67 -5.75 -2.34 -10.14
CA ILE A 67 -4.81 -2.47 -11.25
C ILE A 67 -4.27 -3.91 -11.26
N GLU A 68 -4.48 -4.62 -12.37
CA GLU A 68 -3.84 -5.91 -12.61
C GLU A 68 -2.53 -5.69 -13.38
N TYR A 69 -1.42 -6.20 -12.83
CA TYR A 69 -0.11 -6.08 -13.46
C TYR A 69 0.62 -7.43 -13.46
N SER A 70 1.16 -7.81 -14.62
CA SER A 70 1.79 -9.11 -14.86
C SER A 70 3.27 -9.02 -15.26
N GLY A 71 3.88 -7.83 -15.20
CA GLY A 71 5.22 -7.53 -15.73
C GLY A 71 6.39 -7.59 -14.74
N TYR A 72 6.20 -8.02 -13.49
CA TYR A 72 7.32 -8.10 -12.52
C TYR A 72 8.15 -9.38 -12.74
N GLU A 73 9.43 -9.23 -13.12
CA GLU A 73 10.41 -10.32 -13.09
C GLU A 73 10.92 -10.51 -11.65
N LYS A 74 10.14 -11.22 -10.82
CA LYS A 74 10.41 -11.58 -9.41
C LYS A 74 10.64 -10.41 -8.44
N PHE A 75 9.74 -10.31 -7.46
CA PHE A 75 10.05 -9.59 -6.22
C PHE A 75 11.08 -10.40 -5.43
N ASP A 76 12.29 -9.85 -5.23
CA ASP A 76 13.14 -10.29 -4.13
C ASP A 76 12.55 -9.73 -2.84
N LEU A 77 11.78 -10.58 -2.17
CA LEU A 77 11.27 -10.33 -0.83
C LEU A 77 12.41 -10.66 0.14
N THR A 78 13.20 -9.65 0.50
CA THR A 78 14.07 -9.73 1.70
C THR A 78 13.22 -9.72 2.95
#